data_AF-A0A7S2JMP4-F1
#
_entry.id   AF-A0A7S2JMP4-F1
#
_cell.length_a   1.000
_cell.length_b   1.000
_cell.length_c   1.000
_cell.angle_alpha   90.00
_cell.angle_beta   90.00
_cell.angle_gamma   90.00
#
_symmetry.space_group_name_H-M   'P 1'
#
loop_
_entity.id
_entity.type
_entity.pdbx_description
1 polymer ?
#
loop_
_entity_poly.entity_id
_entity_poly.type
_entity_poly.pdbx_seq_one_letter_code
_entity_poly.pdbx_strand_id
1 'polypeptide(L)'
;YAADDGFRCLGAAPSLGGAGGYVGVGARGLGSSGSRPALPREAINDDYCDCPDGSDEPGTGACAGLEAGTAANVLFYCMNTGSQPRYIYSSRVGDGVCDCCDGSDESFCKDTCDEEGRAAQEERARL
;
A
#
# COMPACT_ATOMS: atom_id res chain seq x y z
N TYR A 1 -18.93 7.76 24.20
CA TYR A 1 -18.36 6.59 23.53
C TYR A 1 -18.72 6.73 22.06
N ALA A 2 -17.79 7.28 21.27
CA ALA A 2 -17.99 7.46 19.84
C ALA A 2 -18.01 6.07 19.18
N ALA A 3 -19.06 5.78 18.42
CA ALA A 3 -19.13 4.60 17.58
C ALA A 3 -18.21 4.84 16.38
N ASP A 4 -17.10 4.12 16.32
CA ASP A 4 -16.33 3.95 15.09
C ASP A 4 -17.16 3.10 14.12
N ASP A 5 -18.12 3.74 13.43
CA ASP A 5 -18.89 3.15 12.32
C ASP A 5 -18.02 3.09 11.04
N GLY A 6 -16.76 2.68 11.21
CA GLY A 6 -15.71 2.74 10.21
C GLY A 6 -16.01 1.88 8.99
N PHE A 7 -16.10 2.54 7.85
CA PHE A 7 -16.02 1.96 6.52
C PHE A 7 -14.74 1.13 6.41
N ARG A 8 -14.84 -0.19 6.51
CA ARG A 8 -13.70 -1.09 6.31
C ARG A 8 -13.63 -1.49 4.84
N CYS A 9 -12.94 -0.70 4.04
CA CYS A 9 -12.27 -1.25 2.88
C CYS A 9 -11.15 -2.14 3.41
N LEU A 10 -11.21 -3.44 3.17
CA LEU A 10 -10.09 -4.33 3.47
C LEU A 10 -9.36 -4.56 2.17
N GLY A 11 -8.57 -3.58 1.74
CA GLY A 11 -7.56 -3.83 0.72
C GLY A 11 -6.38 -4.63 1.28
N ALA A 12 -5.57 -5.19 0.38
CA ALA A 12 -4.75 -6.37 0.64
C ALA A 12 -3.79 -6.21 1.83
N ALA A 13 -3.86 -7.15 2.79
CA ALA A 13 -2.80 -7.32 3.78
C ALA A 13 -1.55 -7.91 3.08
N PRO A 14 -0.32 -7.45 3.39
CA PRO A 14 0.89 -7.88 2.66
C PRO A 14 1.32 -9.34 2.87
N SER A 15 0.53 -10.20 3.52
CA SER A 15 1.03 -11.48 4.07
C SER A 15 0.16 -12.72 3.90
N LEU A 16 -0.90 -12.73 3.08
CA LEU A 16 -1.73 -13.94 2.90
C LEU A 16 -1.90 -14.32 1.43
N GLY A 17 -0.99 -15.17 0.95
CA GLY A 17 -1.12 -15.93 -0.30
C GLY A 17 -2.20 -17.02 -0.20
N GLY A 18 -3.47 -16.62 -0.05
CA GLY A 18 -4.61 -17.53 0.00
C GLY A 18 -5.75 -17.01 -0.86
N ALA A 19 -6.36 -17.90 -1.64
CA ALA A 19 -7.52 -17.66 -2.49
C ALA A 19 -8.80 -17.32 -1.68
N GLY A 20 -8.79 -16.20 -0.95
CA GLY A 20 -9.92 -15.65 -0.23
C GLY A 20 -10.41 -14.39 -0.91
N GLY A 21 -11.62 -14.42 -1.46
CA GLY A 21 -12.28 -13.20 -1.96
C GLY A 21 -12.41 -12.16 -0.84
N TYR A 22 -12.30 -10.88 -1.22
CA TYR A 22 -12.44 -9.73 -0.33
C TYR A 22 -13.81 -9.75 0.35
N VAL A 23 -13.84 -9.93 1.67
CA VAL A 23 -15.08 -9.90 2.46
C VAL A 23 -15.23 -8.52 3.07
N GLY A 24 -16.04 -7.67 2.44
CA GLY A 24 -16.70 -6.58 3.15
C GLY A 24 -17.62 -7.20 4.20
N VAL A 25 -17.30 -7.05 5.48
CA VAL A 25 -18.22 -7.42 6.57
C VAL A 25 -19.43 -6.50 6.50
N GLY A 26 -20.49 -6.97 5.86
CA GLY A 26 -21.78 -6.32 5.89
C GLY A 26 -22.41 -6.45 7.28
N ALA A 27 -22.66 -5.32 7.95
CA ALA A 27 -23.73 -5.25 8.95
C ALA A 27 -24.29 -3.83 9.10
N ARG A 28 -25.43 -3.61 8.41
CA ARG A 28 -26.59 -2.77 8.79
C ARG A 28 -26.45 -1.24 8.67
N GLY A 29 -27.10 -0.72 7.63
CA GLY A 29 -27.21 0.69 7.30
C GLY A 29 -28.11 1.53 8.20
N LEU A 30 -28.10 2.84 7.94
CA LEU A 30 -29.02 3.80 8.55
C LEU A 30 -30.40 3.70 7.88
N GLY A 31 -31.07 2.66 8.35
CA GLY A 31 -32.35 2.09 7.97
C GLY A 31 -32.44 0.66 8.51
N SER A 32 -31.83 0.38 9.67
CA SER A 32 -31.67 -0.96 10.31
C SER A 32 -31.03 -2.07 9.45
N SER A 33 -30.62 -1.77 8.21
CA SER A 33 -30.24 -2.69 7.13
C SER A 33 -29.67 -1.85 5.98
N GLY A 34 -28.54 -2.22 5.38
CA GLY A 34 -27.94 -1.43 4.28
C GLY A 34 -26.41 -1.41 4.29
N SER A 35 -25.79 -2.53 3.94
CA SER A 35 -24.36 -2.64 3.68
C SER A 35 -24.00 -1.91 2.37
N ARG A 36 -22.96 -1.08 2.36
CA ARG A 36 -22.38 -0.49 1.14
C ARG A 36 -21.73 -1.60 0.28
N PRO A 37 -21.76 -1.52 -1.06
CA PRO A 37 -21.20 -2.56 -1.92
C PRO A 37 -19.68 -2.70 -1.69
N ALA A 38 -19.21 -3.95 -1.69
CA ALA A 38 -17.77 -4.26 -1.69
C ALA A 38 -17.15 -3.84 -3.02
N LEU A 39 -15.89 -3.41 -2.99
CA LEU A 39 -15.15 -3.07 -4.20
C LEU A 39 -14.85 -4.34 -5.03
N PRO A 40 -14.92 -4.24 -6.37
CA PRO A 40 -14.43 -5.29 -7.25
C PRO A 40 -12.91 -5.46 -7.08
N ARG A 41 -12.37 -6.65 -7.40
CA ARG A 41 -10.92 -6.90 -7.26
C ARG A 41 -10.09 -6.07 -8.26
N GLU A 42 -10.75 -5.65 -9.33
CA GLU A 42 -10.20 -4.80 -10.37
C GLU A 42 -10.00 -3.35 -9.91
N ALA A 43 -10.62 -2.96 -8.78
CA ALA A 43 -10.46 -1.66 -8.13
C ALA A 43 -9.38 -1.71 -7.02
N ILE A 44 -8.36 -2.54 -7.19
CA ILE A 44 -7.23 -2.64 -6.27
C ILE A 44 -5.97 -2.45 -7.10
N ASN A 45 -5.17 -1.45 -6.72
CA ASN A 45 -4.03 -0.99 -7.48
C ASN A 45 -4.40 -0.62 -8.91
N ASP A 46 -5.51 0.10 -9.10
CA ASP A 46 -6.02 0.52 -10.39
C ASP A 46 -5.75 2.00 -10.71
N ASP A 47 -4.88 2.62 -9.91
CA ASP A 47 -4.52 4.04 -9.98
C ASP A 47 -5.69 4.98 -9.64
N TYR A 48 -6.73 4.50 -8.95
CA TYR A 48 -7.84 5.30 -8.47
C TYR A 48 -8.10 5.06 -6.98
N CYS A 49 -8.30 6.16 -6.23
CA CYS A 49 -8.53 6.08 -4.78
C CYS A 49 -10.03 5.97 -4.47
N ASP A 50 -10.56 4.75 -4.43
CA ASP A 50 -11.93 4.41 -4.09
C ASP A 50 -12.20 4.42 -2.58
N CYS A 51 -11.20 4.09 -1.76
CA CYS A 51 -11.38 4.00 -0.31
C CYS A 51 -10.95 5.29 0.42
N PRO A 52 -11.74 5.76 1.40
CA PRO A 52 -11.39 6.92 2.23
C PRO A 52 -10.24 6.61 3.21
N ASP A 53 -9.89 5.33 3.38
CA ASP A 53 -8.70 4.88 4.12
C ASP A 53 -7.52 4.48 3.21
N GLY A 54 -7.69 4.65 1.89
CA GLY A 54 -6.71 4.35 0.84
C GLY A 54 -6.21 2.91 0.80
N SER A 55 -6.95 1.96 1.37
CA SER A 55 -6.52 0.56 1.45
C SER A 55 -6.55 -0.21 0.13
N ASP A 56 -7.30 0.28 -0.84
CA ASP A 56 -7.38 -0.21 -2.22
C ASP A 56 -6.10 0.01 -3.04
N GLU A 57 -5.30 1.04 -2.71
CA GLU A 57 -4.11 1.43 -3.49
C GLU A 57 -2.78 1.27 -2.72
N PRO A 58 -2.44 0.08 -2.15
CA PRO A 58 -1.17 -0.13 -1.46
C PRO A 58 0.04 -0.18 -2.42
N GLY A 59 -0.22 -0.36 -3.72
CA GLY A 59 0.77 -0.56 -4.77
C GLY A 59 0.90 0.61 -5.74
N THR A 60 0.17 1.71 -5.54
CA THR A 60 0.18 2.88 -6.43
C THR A 60 0.25 4.18 -5.62
N GLY A 61 0.38 5.31 -6.31
CA GLY A 61 0.36 6.64 -5.70
C GLY A 61 -1.03 7.27 -5.55
N ALA A 62 -2.11 6.60 -5.96
CA ALA A 62 -3.42 7.22 -6.15
C ALA A 62 -4.05 7.80 -4.88
N CYS A 63 -3.73 7.25 -3.70
CA CYS A 63 -4.25 7.71 -2.41
C CYS A 63 -3.30 8.66 -1.65
N ALA A 64 -2.27 9.22 -2.29
CA ALA A 64 -1.27 10.08 -1.64
C ALA A 64 -1.84 11.39 -1.03
N GLY A 65 -3.03 11.82 -1.45
CA GLY A 65 -3.70 13.04 -0.95
C GLY A 65 -4.56 12.85 0.30
N LEU A 66 -4.70 11.64 0.83
CA LEU A 66 -5.50 11.39 2.02
C LEU A 66 -4.78 11.89 3.30
N GLU A 67 -5.53 12.53 4.19
CA GLU A 67 -5.01 13.07 5.44
C GLU A 67 -4.44 11.96 6.35
N ALA A 68 -3.20 12.17 6.80
CA ALA A 68 -2.50 11.26 7.70
C ALA A 68 -3.29 11.10 9.01
N GLY A 69 -3.91 9.92 9.19
CA GLY A 69 -4.82 9.63 10.31
C GLY A 69 -6.14 8.96 9.90
N THR A 70 -6.49 9.04 8.61
CA THR A 70 -7.60 8.27 8.01
C THR A 70 -7.10 7.15 7.11
N ALA A 71 -5.95 7.34 6.46
CA ALA A 71 -5.34 6.36 5.57
C ALA A 71 -4.28 5.52 6.29
N ALA A 72 -4.47 4.20 6.29
CA ALA A 72 -3.43 3.25 6.69
C ALA A 72 -2.30 3.15 5.64
N ASN A 73 -2.46 3.77 4.46
CA ASN A 73 -1.63 3.52 3.27
C ASN A 73 -1.15 4.81 2.59
N VAL A 74 -0.67 5.79 3.37
CA VAL A 74 0.11 6.93 2.83
C VAL A 74 1.55 6.50 2.48
N LEU A 75 1.91 5.26 2.82
CA LEU A 75 3.23 4.70 2.62
C LEU A 75 3.16 3.47 1.70
N PHE A 76 4.05 3.43 0.73
CA PHE A 76 4.33 2.29 -0.13
C PHE A 76 5.53 1.50 0.42
N TYR A 77 5.46 0.17 0.35
CA TYR A 77 6.51 -0.71 0.87
C TYR A 77 7.39 -1.26 -0.24
N CYS A 78 8.66 -0.85 -0.26
CA CYS A 78 9.68 -1.47 -1.10
C CYS A 78 10.23 -2.72 -0.39
N MET A 79 10.13 -3.88 -1.04
CA MET A 79 10.67 -5.12 -0.49
C MET A 79 12.20 -5.12 -0.49
N ASN A 80 12.81 -4.53 -1.53
CA ASN A 80 14.25 -4.34 -1.69
C ASN A 80 15.06 -5.62 -1.41
N THR A 81 14.67 -6.74 -2.02
CA THR A 81 15.36 -8.03 -1.82
C THR A 81 16.84 -7.89 -2.19
N GLY A 82 17.75 -8.24 -1.28
CA GLY A 82 19.20 -8.02 -1.45
C GLY A 82 19.72 -6.75 -0.76
N SER A 83 18.83 -5.81 -0.40
CA SER A 83 19.11 -4.61 0.41
C SER A 83 18.20 -4.55 1.65
N GLN A 84 18.11 -3.38 2.29
CA GLN A 84 17.20 -3.12 3.40
C GLN A 84 15.80 -2.74 2.89
N PRO A 85 14.73 -3.38 3.40
CA PRO A 85 13.36 -2.98 3.09
C PRO A 85 13.08 -1.55 3.60
N ARG A 86 12.28 -0.79 2.86
CA ARG A 86 11.95 0.60 3.21
C ARG A 86 10.50 0.95 2.89
N TYR A 87 10.00 1.96 3.59
CA TYR A 87 8.75 2.62 3.25
C TYR A 87 9.03 3.97 2.59
N ILE A 88 8.31 4.28 1.52
CA ILE A 88 8.31 5.59 0.86
C ILE A 88 6.90 6.17 0.90
N TYR A 89 6.76 7.49 0.71
CA TYR A 89 5.43 8.07 0.55
C TYR A 89 4.80 7.62 -0.76
N SER A 90 3.51 7.28 -0.77
CA SER A 90 2.82 6.83 -1.99
C SER A 90 2.90 7.86 -3.12
N SER A 91 3.08 9.14 -2.80
CA SER A 91 3.32 10.22 -3.78
C SER A 91 4.57 10.03 -4.65
N ARG A 92 5.47 9.11 -4.26
CA ARG A 92 6.70 8.79 -4.98
C ARG A 92 6.57 7.60 -5.92
N VAL A 93 5.42 6.93 -5.92
CA VAL A 93 5.14 5.83 -6.85
C VAL A 93 4.61 6.43 -8.15
N GLY A 94 5.30 6.17 -9.26
CA GLY A 94 4.95 6.71 -10.58
C GLY A 94 5.20 8.22 -10.75
N ASP A 95 6.06 8.83 -9.93
CA ASP A 95 6.45 10.23 -10.02
C ASP A 95 7.63 10.49 -10.97
N GLY A 96 8.26 9.42 -11.48
CA GLY A 96 9.40 9.48 -12.40
C GLY A 96 10.77 9.48 -11.71
N VAL A 97 10.85 9.18 -10.42
CA VAL A 97 12.10 9.08 -9.65
C VAL A 97 12.26 7.68 -9.06
N CYS A 98 13.43 7.07 -9.24
CA CYS A 98 13.74 5.77 -8.62
C CYS A 98 14.08 5.95 -7.13
N ASP A 99 13.14 5.62 -6.24
CA ASP A 99 13.28 5.64 -4.79
C ASP A 99 13.47 4.24 -4.18
N CYS A 100 12.81 3.21 -4.70
CA CYS A 100 13.06 1.83 -4.32
C CYS A 100 14.25 1.26 -5.11
N CYS A 101 15.17 0.53 -4.45
CA CYS A 101 16.28 -0.08 -5.17
C CYS A 101 15.83 -1.23 -6.06
N ASP A 102 14.69 -1.85 -5.75
CA ASP A 102 14.11 -2.93 -6.55
C ASP A 102 13.31 -2.39 -7.75
N GLY A 103 13.17 -1.06 -7.87
CA GLY A 103 12.40 -0.38 -8.90
C GLY A 103 10.89 -0.62 -8.82
N SER A 104 10.38 -1.13 -7.69
CA SER A 104 8.95 -1.44 -7.54
C SER A 104 8.04 -0.20 -7.55
N ASP A 105 8.60 0.98 -7.29
CA ASP A 105 7.94 2.27 -7.39
C ASP A 105 7.83 2.80 -8.82
N GLU A 106 8.70 2.35 -9.74
CA GLU A 106 8.83 2.91 -11.08
C GLU A 106 9.20 1.85 -12.12
N SER A 107 8.31 1.62 -13.08
CA SER A 107 8.45 0.56 -14.10
C SER A 107 9.72 0.63 -14.97
N PHE A 108 10.39 1.78 -15.04
CA PHE A 108 11.60 1.99 -15.82
C PHE A 108 12.90 1.88 -15.00
N CYS A 109 12.81 1.75 -13.68
CA CYS A 109 13.96 1.67 -12.80
C CYS A 109 14.62 0.30 -12.86
N LYS A 110 15.94 0.29 -12.67
CA LYS A 110 16.73 -0.95 -12.64
C LYS A 110 16.86 -1.42 -11.19
N ASP A 111 16.83 -2.74 -11.00
CA ASP A 111 17.15 -3.32 -9.70
C ASP A 111 18.64 -3.11 -9.37
N THR A 112 18.91 -2.37 -8.29
CA THR A 112 20.25 -2.10 -7.74
C THR A 112 20.42 -2.62 -6.31
N CYS A 113 19.49 -3.44 -5.81
CA CYS A 113 19.47 -3.83 -4.40
C CYS A 113 20.69 -4.63 -3.97
N ASP A 114 21.21 -5.52 -4.82
CA ASP A 114 22.41 -6.29 -4.49
C ASP A 114 23.65 -5.40 -4.29
N GLU A 115 23.78 -4.34 -5.10
CA GLU A 115 24.90 -3.40 -5.03
C GLU A 115 24.79 -2.50 -3.80
N GLU A 116 23.59 -1.93 -3.56
CA GLU A 116 23.30 -1.13 -2.37
C GLU A 116 23.50 -1.94 -1.08
N GLY A 117 22.97 -3.17 -1.05
CA GLY A 117 23.06 -4.07 0.09
C GLY A 117 24.49 -4.45 0.43
N ARG A 118 25.32 -4.78 -0.59
CA ARG A 118 26.74 -5.05 -0.40
C ARG A 118 27.48 -3.83 0.16
N ALA A 119 27.26 -2.65 -0.43
CA ALA A 119 27.90 -1.42 0.03
C ALA A 119 27.53 -1.09 1.48
N ALA A 120 26.26 -1.24 1.86
CA ALA A 120 25.80 -1.01 3.23
C ALA A 120 26.39 -2.01 4.23
N GLN A 121 26.57 -3.28 3.84
CA GLN A 121 27.24 -4.29 4.69
C GLN A 121 28.72 -3.95 4.90
N GLU A 122 29.43 -3.57 3.83
CA GLU A 122 30.82 -3.14 3.92
C GLU A 122 30.99 -1.91 4.81
N GLU A 123 30.09 -0.92 4.70
CA GLU A 123 30.10 0.26 5.56
C GLU A 123 29.86 -0.10 7.03
N ARG A 124 28.85 -0.93 7.32
CA ARG A 124 28.56 -1.41 8.68
C ARG A 124 29.72 -2.19 9.29
N ALA A 125 30.49 -2.91 8.48
CA ALA A 125 31.67 -3.67 8.94
C ALA A 125 32.90 -2.78 9.21
N ARG A 126 32.88 -1.51 8.81
CA ARG A 126 33.97 -0.54 9.06
C ARG A 126 33.78 0.28 10.34
N LEU A 127 32.62 0.19 10.98
CA LEU A 127 32.28 0.82 12.26
C LEU A 127 32.61 -0.13 13.43
#